data_AF-A0A942S362-F1
#
_entry.id   AF-A0A942S362-F1
#
_cell.length_a   1.000
_cell.length_b   1.000
_cell.length_c   1.000
_cell.angle_alpha   90.00
_cell.angle_beta   90.00
_cell.angle_gamma   90.00
#
_symmetry.space_group_name_H-M   'P 1'
#
loop_
_entity.id
_entity.type
_entity.pdbx_description
1 polymer ?
#
loop_
_entity_poly.entity_id
_entity_poly.type
_entity_poly.pdbx_seq_one_letter_code
_entity_poly.pdbx_strand_id
1 'polypeptide(L)' 'QAACEAGVAAEIANAEIYQRLLQSTERPDILTVFRNLHDASQQRHLPAFQRCAQGSTGGGHRGRHRCGHE' A
#
# COMPACT_ATOMS: atom_id res chain seq x y z
N GLN A 1 -11.91 3.13 -8.48
CA GLN A 1 -10.54 3.11 -9.02
C GLN A 1 -9.70 4.31 -8.57
N ALA A 2 -10.18 5.56 -8.69
CA ALA A 2 -9.46 6.77 -8.27
C ALA A 2 -8.86 6.73 -6.83
N ALA A 3 -9.57 6.13 -5.87
CA ALA A 3 -9.05 5.97 -4.51
C ALA A 3 -7.80 5.08 -4.41
N CYS A 4 -7.67 4.07 -5.28
CA CYS A 4 -6.51 3.18 -5.30
C CYS A 4 -5.31 3.82 -5.99
N GLU A 5 -5.53 4.60 -7.04
CA GLU A 5 -4.48 5.43 -7.67
C GLU A 5 -3.99 6.53 -6.72
N ALA A 6 -4.92 7.20 -6.01
CA ALA A 6 -4.57 8.14 -4.95
C ALA A 6 -3.79 7.47 -3.82
N GLY A 7 -4.13 6.23 -3.45
CA GLY A 7 -3.38 5.42 -2.48
C GLY A 7 -1.95 5.14 -2.94
N VAL A 8 -1.75 4.77 -4.21
CA VAL A 8 -0.39 4.59 -4.79
C VAL A 8 0.41 5.88 -4.69
N ALA A 9 -0.17 7.01 -5.12
CA ALA A 9 0.51 8.31 -5.05
C ALA A 9 0.85 8.71 -3.61
N ALA A 10 -0.07 8.47 -2.66
CA ALA A 10 0.15 8.74 -1.24
C ALA A 10 1.30 7.91 -0.65
N GLU A 11 1.38 6.61 -0.95
CA GLU A 11 2.46 5.75 -0.45
C GLU A 11 3.83 6.11 -1.05
N ILE A 12 3.88 6.60 -2.30
CA ILE A 12 5.11 7.14 -2.91
C ILE A 12 5.54 8.42 -2.21
N ALA A 13 4.63 9.38 -2.03
CA ALA A 13 4.93 10.63 -1.31
C ALA A 13 5.34 10.36 0.16
N ASN A 14 4.73 9.35 0.79
CA ASN A 14 5.09 8.91 2.14
C ASN A 14 6.53 8.38 2.22
N ALA A 15 7.01 7.67 1.19
CA ALA A 15 8.39 7.20 1.11
C ALA A 15 9.40 8.37 1.20
N GLU A 16 9.16 9.44 0.44
CA GLU A 16 10.00 10.64 0.42
C GLU A 16 9.99 11.40 1.76
N ILE A 17 8.87 11.35 2.49
CA ILE A 17 8.80 11.92 3.85
C ILE A 17 9.69 11.12 4.80
N TYR A 18 9.61 9.78 4.79
CA TYR A 18 10.44 8.95 5.66
C TYR A 18 11.93 9.08 5.36
N GLN A 19 12.33 9.24 4.10
CA GLN A 19 13.74 9.51 3.76
C GLN A 19 14.27 10.78 4.44
N ARG A 20 13.46 11.84 4.51
CA ARG A 20 13.81 13.08 5.22
C ARG A 20 13.78 12.92 6.74
N LEU A 21 12.77 12.23 7.28
CA LEU A 21 12.64 11.99 8.73
C LEU A 21 13.76 11.10 9.29
N LEU A 22 14.24 10.14 8.52
CA LEU A 22 15.39 9.31 8.91
C LEU A 22 16.69 10.12 9.02
N GLN A 23 16.77 11.29 8.39
CA GLN A 23 17.90 12.21 8.48
C GLN A 23 17.71 13.29 9.56
N SER A 24 16.50 13.43 10.12
CA SER A 24 16.19 14.49 11.09
C SER A 24 16.50 14.11 12.54
N THR A 25 16.99 12.88 12.80
CA THR A 25 17.26 12.37 14.14
C THR A 25 18.29 11.26 14.12
N GLU A 26 19.09 11.16 15.19
CA GLU A 26 20.02 10.06 15.41
C GLU A 26 19.55 9.12 16.53
N ARG A 27 18.38 9.39 17.12
CA ARG A 27 17.84 8.59 18.22
C ARG A 27 17.45 7.19 17.72
N PRO A 28 18.07 6.12 18.25
CA PRO A 28 17.96 4.77 17.68
C PRO A 28 16.55 4.18 17.80
N ASP A 29 15.82 4.52 18.86
CA ASP A 29 14.44 4.10 19.09
C ASP A 29 13.48 4.71 18.04
N ILE A 30 13.64 6.01 17.77
CA ILE A 30 12.84 6.71 16.75
C ILE A 30 13.17 6.18 15.34
N LEU A 31 14.46 6.02 15.03
CA LEU A 31 14.90 5.47 13.75
C LEU A 31 14.33 4.07 13.49
N THR A 32 14.26 3.23 14.51
CA THR A 32 13.66 1.90 14.42
C THR A 32 12.18 1.98 14.04
N VAL A 33 11.42 2.87 14.70
CA VAL A 33 10.00 3.07 14.37
C VAL A 33 9.81 3.58 12.94
N PHE A 34 10.60 4.58 12.52
CA PHE A 34 10.51 5.13 11.17
C PHE A 34 10.83 4.08 10.09
N ARG A 35 11.86 3.25 10.31
CA ARG A 35 12.19 2.14 9.39
C ARG A 35 11.03 1.13 9.32
N ASN A 36 10.48 0.71 10.45
CA ASN A 36 9.37 -0.24 10.47
C ASN A 36 8.13 0.28 9.73
N LEU A 37 7.79 1.56 9.90
CA LEU A 37 6.66 2.19 9.20
C LEU A 37 6.92 2.35 7.70
N HIS A 38 8.13 2.77 7.33
CA HIS A 38 8.56 2.85 5.94
C HIS A 38 8.50 1.50 5.25
N ASP A 39 9.04 0.45 5.86
CA ASP A 39 9.02 -0.92 5.32
C ASP A 39 7.60 -1.44 5.18
N ALA A 40 6.72 -1.18 6.15
CA ALA A 40 5.32 -1.56 6.05
C ALA A 40 4.61 -0.87 4.87
N SER A 41 4.85 0.43 4.69
CA SER A 41 4.34 1.21 3.56
C SER A 41 4.83 0.62 2.22
N GLN A 42 6.14 0.43 2.06
CA GLN A 42 6.74 0.04 0.78
C GLN A 42 6.51 -1.43 0.42
N GLN A 43 6.58 -2.34 1.39
CA GLN A 43 6.53 -3.77 1.13
C GLN A 43 5.11 -4.35 1.21
N ARG A 44 4.17 -3.65 1.85
CA ARG A 44 2.81 -4.16 2.08
C ARG A 44 1.74 -3.27 1.47
N HIS A 45 1.72 -1.97 1.80
CA HIS A 45 0.64 -1.09 1.37
C HIS A 45 0.74 -0.72 -0.11
N LEU A 46 1.91 -0.24 -0.56
CA LEU A 46 2.11 0.17 -1.94
C LEU A 46 1.76 -0.96 -2.94
N PRO A 47 2.24 -2.22 -2.78
CA PRO A 47 1.82 -3.32 -3.65
C PRO A 47 0.32 -3.62 -3.58
N ALA A 48 -0.32 -3.44 -2.42
CA ALA A 48 -1.77 -3.65 -2.29
C ALA A 48 -2.57 -2.59 -3.07
N PHE A 49 -2.18 -1.32 -2.98
CA PHE A 49 -2.81 -0.25 -3.76
C PHE A 49 -2.56 -0.40 -5.26
N GLN A 50 -1.35 -0.80 -5.66
CA GLN A 50 -1.02 -1.12 -7.05
C GLN A 50 -1.91 -2.25 -7.59
N ARG A 51 -2.07 -3.34 -6.84
CA ARG A 51 -2.99 -4.43 -7.21
C ARG A 51 -4.44 -3.96 -7.30
N CYS A 52 -4.90 -3.09 -6.41
CA CYS A 52 -6.26 -2.54 -6.49
C CYS A 52 -6.45 -1.68 -7.75
N ALA A 53 -5.48 -0.82 -8.07
CA ALA A 53 -5.53 0.03 -9.26
C ALA A 53 -5.52 -0.82 -10.54
N GLN A 54 -4.69 -1.87 -10.59
CA GLN A 54 -4.60 -2.79 -11.73
C GLN A 54 -5.86 -3.68 -11.87
N GLY A 55 -6.37 -4.25 -10.77
CA GLY A 55 -7.56 -5.10 -10.75
C GLY A 55 -8.86 -4.37 -11.12
N SER A 56 -8.85 -3.04 -11.14
CA SER A 56 -9.96 -2.25 -11.63
C SER A 56 -9.98 -2.12 -13.18
N THR A 57 -8.88 -2.50 -13.87
CA THR A 57 -8.78 -2.46 -15.35
C THR A 57 -8.97 -3.81 -16.06
N GLY A 58 -9.16 -4.92 -15.34
CA GLY A 58 -9.38 -6.21 -15.97
C GLY A 58 -9.90 -7.29 -15.03
N GLY A 59 -11.11 -7.78 -15.30
CA GLY A 59 -11.59 -9.06 -14.80
C GLY A 59 -12.69 -8.95 -13.75
N GLY A 60 -13.93 -9.11 -14.19
CA GLY A 60 -15.09 -9.19 -13.31
C GLY A 60 -14.97 -10.29 -12.27
N HIS A 61 -15.43 -9.98 -11.06
CA HIS A 61 -15.80 -10.96 -10.06
C HIS A 61 -16.99 -11.79 -10.57
N ARG A 62 -16.73 -12.84 -11.36
CA ARG A 62 -17.62 -14.02 -11.38
C ARG A 62 -17.41 -14.78 -10.09
N GLY A 63 -18.02 -14.26 -9.02
CA GLY A 63 -18.27 -15.01 -7.81
C GLY A 63 -19.17 -16.20 -8.15
N ARG A 64 -18.58 -17.38 -8.14
CA ARG A 64 -19.22 -18.69 -8.24
C ARG A 64 -20.21 -18.88 -7.09
N HIS A 65 -21.46 -18.45 -7.26
CA HIS A 65 -22.58 -18.94 -6.47
C HIS A 65 -23.08 -20.24 -7.08
N ARG A 66 -22.72 -21.34 -6.42
CA ARG A 66 -23.19 -22.69 -6.68
C ARG A 66 -24.63 -22.79 -6.18
N CYS A 67 -25.61 -22.65 -7.08
CA CYS A 67 -26.99 -23.02 -6.79
C CYS A 67 -27.10 -24.53 -7.01
N GLY A 68 -27.13 -25.30 -5.92
CA GLY A 68 -27.64 -26.67 -5.94
C GLY A 68 -29.16 -26.59 -5.95
N HIS A 69 -29.79 -27.13 -6.98
CA HIS A 69 -31.22 -27.36 -7.04
C HIS A 69 -31.44 -28.88 -7.15
N GLU A 70 -32.41 -29.32 -6.37
CA GLU A 70 -32.82 -30.70 -6.08
C GLU A 70 -33.28 -31.48 -7.31
#